data_AF-A0A9E3MVU4-F1
#
_entry.id   AF-A0A9E3MVU4-F1
#
_cell.length_a   1.000
_cell.length_b   1.000
_cell.length_c   1.000
_cell.angle_alpha   90.00
_cell.angle_beta   90.00
_cell.angle_gamma   90.00
#
_symmetry.space_group_name_H-M   'P 1'
#
loop_
_entity.id
_entity.type
_entity.pdbx_description
1 polymer ?
#
loop_
_entity_poly.entity_id
_entity_poly.type
_entity_poly.pdbx_seq_one_letter_code
_entity_poly.pdbx_strand_id
1 'polypeptide(L)'
;LPGTQDLHRLETREDGTHFVMDRRGPRAVQETVTAMWEWLRLRYQDDPGSWHPDVLLAHPGGTRVLEYMEQTMPDGWPSGLLQYSRDSYTSGNRGGAAVFDIMRRAYDAGQKAGSRAVLYAAAPGLTATALEGEWL
;
A
#
# COMPACT_ATOMS: atom_id res chain seq x y z
N LEU A 1 -11.50 -6.38 6.43
CA LEU A 1 -12.85 -6.25 5.85
C LEU A 1 -13.75 -7.31 6.47
N PRO A 2 -15.05 -7.06 6.69
CA PRO A 2 -15.94 -8.09 7.21
C PRO A 2 -16.04 -9.28 6.24
N GLY A 3 -16.03 -10.51 6.78
CA GLY A 3 -16.24 -11.73 5.97
C GLY A 3 -15.10 -12.09 4.99
N THR A 4 -13.91 -11.51 5.15
CA THR A 4 -12.75 -11.75 4.26
C THR A 4 -11.63 -12.56 4.90
N GLN A 5 -11.89 -13.15 6.06
CA GLN A 5 -10.87 -13.82 6.88
C GLN A 5 -10.21 -15.00 6.16
N ASP A 6 -10.95 -15.64 5.26
CA ASP A 6 -10.51 -16.78 4.45
C ASP A 6 -9.76 -16.38 3.18
N LEU A 7 -9.77 -15.10 2.76
CA LEU A 7 -9.25 -14.72 1.44
C LEU A 7 -7.72 -14.73 1.37
N HIS A 8 -7.05 -14.27 2.41
CA HIS A 8 -5.60 -14.33 2.60
C HIS A 8 -5.30 -14.95 3.95
N ARG A 9 -4.58 -16.07 3.95
CA ARG A 9 -4.26 -16.81 5.17
C ARG A 9 -2.78 -17.18 5.20
N LEU A 10 -2.27 -17.35 6.42
CA LEU A 10 -1.03 -18.07 6.68
C LEU A 10 -1.42 -19.42 7.28
N GLU A 11 -1.01 -20.50 6.63
CA GLU A 11 -1.25 -21.87 7.10
C GLU A 11 0.10 -22.51 7.46
N THR A 12 0.23 -22.96 8.70
CA THR A 12 1.40 -23.75 9.12
C THR A 12 1.16 -25.22 8.82
N ARG A 13 2.08 -25.81 8.08
CA ARG A 13 2.12 -27.23 7.71
C ARG A 13 3.46 -27.82 8.16
N GLU A 14 3.65 -29.13 8.02
CA GLU A 14 4.89 -29.81 8.45
C GLU A 14 6.15 -29.26 7.75
N ASP A 15 6.00 -28.75 6.53
CA ASP A 15 7.09 -28.20 5.69
C ASP A 15 7.25 -26.67 5.82
N GLY A 16 6.49 -26.01 6.70
CA GLY A 16 6.65 -24.59 7.02
C GLY A 16 5.35 -23.78 6.94
N THR A 17 5.50 -22.46 6.82
CA THR A 17 4.38 -21.51 6.72
C THR A 17 4.09 -21.17 5.27
N HIS A 18 2.83 -21.37 4.87
CA HIS A 18 2.36 -21.15 3.51
C HIS A 18 1.40 -19.97 3.46
N PHE A 19 1.65 -19.03 2.55
CA PHE A 19 0.67 -18.02 2.22
C PHE A 19 -0.36 -18.61 1.25
N VAL A 20 -1.62 -18.63 1.66
CA VAL A 20 -2.74 -19.14 0.87
C VAL A 20 -3.65 -17.98 0.48
N MET A 21 -3.87 -17.86 -0.83
CA MET A 21 -4.70 -16.81 -1.42
C MET A 21 -5.87 -17.42 -2.18
N ASP A 22 -7.09 -17.01 -1.82
CA ASP A 22 -8.31 -17.28 -2.57
C ASP A 22 -8.36 -16.40 -3.83
N ARG A 23 -9.00 -16.88 -4.90
CA ARG A 23 -9.17 -16.12 -6.16
C ARG A 23 -9.92 -14.79 -5.98
N ARG A 24 -10.73 -14.65 -4.94
CA ARG A 24 -11.45 -13.42 -4.57
C ARG A 24 -10.54 -12.40 -3.86
N GLY A 25 -9.38 -12.82 -3.35
CA GLY A 25 -8.44 -11.99 -2.59
C GLY A 25 -8.07 -10.68 -3.29
N PRO A 26 -7.64 -10.70 -4.57
CA PRO A 26 -7.30 -9.48 -5.29
C PRO A 26 -8.41 -8.43 -5.31
N ARG A 27 -9.67 -8.83 -5.53
CA ARG A 27 -10.81 -7.89 -5.52
C ARG A 27 -11.02 -7.27 -4.14
N ALA A 28 -10.93 -8.08 -3.09
CA ALA A 28 -11.08 -7.57 -1.74
C ALA A 28 -9.94 -6.59 -1.37
N VAL A 29 -8.71 -6.82 -1.83
CA VAL A 29 -7.61 -5.85 -1.67
C VAL A 29 -7.95 -4.53 -2.37
N GLN A 30 -8.47 -4.58 -3.60
CA GLN A 30 -8.88 -3.38 -4.35
C GLN A 30 -9.89 -2.52 -3.57
N GLU A 31 -10.88 -3.14 -2.93
CA GLU A 31 -11.86 -2.44 -2.08
C GLU A 31 -11.18 -1.65 -0.95
N THR A 32 -10.10 -2.19 -0.37
CA THR A 32 -9.36 -1.47 0.67
C THR A 32 -8.49 -0.32 0.13
N VAL A 33 -8.02 -0.41 -1.11
CA VAL A 33 -7.32 0.69 -1.79
C VAL A 33 -8.29 1.84 -2.04
N THR A 34 -9.48 1.55 -2.56
CA THR A 34 -10.54 2.56 -2.73
C THR A 34 -10.93 3.18 -1.39
N ALA A 35 -11.07 2.39 -0.33
CA ALA A 35 -11.36 2.90 1.01
C ALA A 35 -10.27 3.84 1.54
N MET A 36 -8.99 3.58 1.24
CA MET A 36 -7.89 4.49 1.57
C MET A 36 -8.00 5.82 0.81
N TRP A 37 -8.29 5.79 -0.50
CA TRP A 37 -8.48 7.02 -1.28
C TRP A 37 -9.63 7.87 -0.74
N GLU A 38 -10.75 7.25 -0.40
CA GLU A 38 -11.89 7.93 0.19
C GLU A 38 -11.56 8.50 1.58
N TRP A 39 -10.83 7.75 2.41
CA TRP A 39 -10.36 8.23 3.71
C TRP A 39 -9.48 9.48 3.58
N LEU A 40 -8.52 9.48 2.65
CA LEU A 40 -7.67 10.65 2.39
C LEU A 40 -8.49 11.82 1.86
N ARG A 41 -9.44 11.57 0.96
CA ARG A 41 -10.34 12.62 0.41
C ARG A 41 -11.14 13.30 1.50
N LEU A 42 -11.74 12.53 2.40
CA LEU A 42 -12.51 13.06 3.53
C LEU A 42 -11.61 13.82 4.51
N ARG A 43 -10.38 13.33 4.75
CA ARG A 43 -9.42 13.96 5.66
C ARG A 43 -8.97 15.35 5.19
N TYR A 44 -8.82 15.55 3.88
CA TYR A 44 -8.39 16.83 3.29
C TYR A 44 -9.52 17.60 2.61
N GLN A 45 -10.79 17.32 2.95
CA GLN A 45 -11.93 17.98 2.31
C GLN A 45 -11.94 19.52 2.46
N ASP A 46 -11.36 20.02 3.56
CA ASP A 46 -11.29 21.45 3.88
C ASP A 46 -10.10 22.16 3.20
N ASP A 47 -9.15 21.39 2.65
CA ASP A 47 -8.05 21.88 1.82
C ASP A 47 -7.77 20.90 0.65
N PRO A 48 -8.59 20.98 -0.42
CA PRO A 48 -8.46 20.06 -1.56
C PRO A 48 -7.12 20.17 -2.29
N GLY A 49 -6.41 21.29 -2.18
CA GLY A 49 -5.05 21.45 -2.72
C GLY A 49 -4.03 20.58 -1.98
N SER A 50 -4.34 20.19 -0.75
CA SER A 50 -3.53 19.29 0.07
C SER A 50 -3.90 17.81 -0.06
N TRP A 51 -4.85 17.48 -0.93
CA TRP A 51 -5.36 16.12 -1.10
C TRP A 51 -4.44 15.27 -2.00
N HIS A 52 -3.16 15.11 -1.62
CA HIS A 52 -2.26 14.08 -2.17
C HIS A 52 -1.03 13.88 -1.26
N PRO A 53 -0.45 12.67 -1.20
CA PRO A 53 0.85 12.47 -0.57
C PRO A 53 1.97 13.00 -1.47
N ASP A 54 3.11 13.32 -0.85
CA ASP A 54 4.36 13.58 -1.55
C ASP A 54 5.19 12.27 -1.68
N VAL A 55 4.95 11.30 -0.79
CA VAL A 55 5.52 9.94 -0.85
C VAL A 55 4.48 8.89 -0.45
N LEU A 56 4.37 7.83 -1.27
CA LEU A 56 3.46 6.70 -1.03
C LEU A 56 4.26 5.40 -0.78
N LEU A 57 4.25 4.96 0.48
CA LEU A 57 4.88 3.74 0.97
C LEU A 57 3.91 2.56 0.85
N ALA A 58 3.62 2.12 -0.38
CA ALA A 58 2.65 1.06 -0.64
C ALA A 58 3.30 -0.33 -0.65
N HIS A 59 2.94 -1.18 0.32
CA HIS A 59 3.40 -2.57 0.35
C HIS A 59 2.94 -3.35 -0.90
N PRO A 60 3.88 -3.92 -1.68
CA PRO A 60 3.55 -4.65 -2.88
C PRO A 60 3.33 -6.13 -2.58
N GLY A 61 2.06 -6.51 -2.32
CA GLY A 61 1.67 -7.93 -2.22
C GLY A 61 1.85 -8.69 -3.55
N GLY A 62 1.76 -7.95 -4.66
CA GLY A 62 1.97 -8.39 -6.04
C GLY A 62 1.83 -7.19 -7.01
N THR A 63 2.27 -7.32 -8.26
CA THR A 63 2.25 -6.21 -9.23
C THR A 63 0.85 -5.65 -9.48
N ARG A 64 -0.17 -6.52 -9.47
CA ARG A 64 -1.58 -6.15 -9.67
C ARG A 64 -2.12 -5.14 -8.66
N VAL A 65 -1.63 -5.17 -7.42
CA VAL A 65 -2.05 -4.19 -6.40
C VAL A 65 -1.50 -2.81 -6.75
N LEU A 66 -0.23 -2.72 -7.16
CA LEU A 66 0.39 -1.47 -7.59
C LEU A 66 -0.24 -0.93 -8.89
N GLU A 67 -0.50 -1.80 -9.86
CA GLU A 67 -1.21 -1.44 -11.09
C GLU A 67 -2.61 -0.87 -10.80
N TYR A 68 -3.37 -1.52 -9.91
CA TYR A 68 -4.68 -1.03 -9.51
C TYR A 68 -4.61 0.31 -8.77
N MET A 69 -3.66 0.46 -7.85
CA MET A 69 -3.44 1.73 -7.16
C MET A 69 -3.13 2.86 -8.13
N GLU A 70 -2.30 2.61 -9.15
CA GLU A 70 -1.99 3.60 -10.18
C GLU A 70 -3.21 3.94 -11.04
N GLN A 71 -3.99 2.93 -11.45
CA GLN A 71 -5.20 3.11 -12.26
C GLN A 71 -6.34 3.80 -11.53
N THR A 72 -6.39 3.69 -10.21
CA THR A 72 -7.43 4.28 -9.35
C THR A 72 -6.95 5.48 -8.55
N MET A 73 -5.70 5.89 -8.79
CA MET A 73 -5.15 7.09 -8.19
C MET A 73 -6.01 8.28 -8.62
N PRO A 74 -6.38 9.19 -7.69
CA PRO A 74 -7.19 10.34 -8.04
C PRO A 74 -6.53 11.22 -9.11
N ASP A 75 -7.35 11.78 -9.99
CA ASP A 75 -6.88 12.66 -11.07
C ASP A 75 -6.10 13.87 -10.52
N GLY A 76 -5.01 14.21 -11.20
CA GLY A 76 -4.15 15.33 -10.81
C GLY A 76 -3.10 15.01 -9.74
N TRP A 77 -3.11 13.81 -9.16
CA TRP A 77 -2.04 13.38 -8.27
C TRP A 77 -0.71 13.22 -9.02
N PRO A 78 0.44 13.43 -8.35
CA PRO A 78 1.75 13.22 -8.97
C PRO A 78 1.92 11.82 -9.53
N SER A 79 2.46 11.71 -10.74
CA SER A 79 2.88 10.43 -11.29
C SER A 79 4.12 9.91 -10.56
N GLY A 80 4.34 8.59 -10.61
CA GLY A 80 5.54 7.97 -10.03
C GLY A 80 5.53 7.79 -8.51
N LEU A 81 4.44 8.12 -7.80
CA LEU A 81 4.31 7.90 -6.36
C LEU A 81 4.58 6.44 -5.93
N LEU A 82 4.38 5.47 -6.82
CA LEU A 82 4.61 4.05 -6.58
C LEU A 82 6.02 3.57 -6.98
N GLN A 83 6.92 4.43 -7.45
CA GLN A 83 8.23 4.04 -7.98
C GLN A 83 9.05 3.23 -6.97
N TYR A 84 9.17 3.70 -5.73
CA TYR A 84 9.92 2.97 -4.68
C TYR A 84 9.29 1.61 -4.36
N SER A 85 7.97 1.51 -4.44
CA SER A 85 7.23 0.26 -4.24
C SER A 85 7.50 -0.73 -5.36
N ARG A 86 7.55 -0.26 -6.62
CA ARG A 86 7.93 -1.06 -7.79
C ARG A 86 9.38 -1.54 -7.68
N ASP A 87 10.29 -0.66 -7.31
CA ASP A 87 11.71 -0.99 -7.16
C ASP A 87 11.96 -1.99 -6.04
N SER A 88 11.26 -1.86 -4.92
CA SER A 88 11.34 -2.83 -3.83
C SER A 88 10.83 -4.21 -4.24
N TYR A 89 9.76 -4.26 -5.05
CA TYR A 89 9.18 -5.51 -5.55
C TYR A 89 10.03 -6.24 -6.60
N THR A 90 11.10 -5.64 -7.15
CA THR A 90 11.96 -6.30 -8.16
C THR A 90 12.54 -7.63 -7.68
N SER A 91 12.68 -7.84 -6.37
CA SER A 91 13.09 -9.11 -5.77
C SER A 91 11.93 -9.98 -5.25
N GLY A 92 10.70 -9.66 -5.64
CA GLY A 92 9.48 -10.28 -5.13
C GLY A 92 8.98 -9.71 -3.80
N ASN A 93 7.90 -10.30 -3.30
CA ASN A 93 7.26 -9.92 -2.05
C ASN A 93 8.10 -10.37 -0.84
N ARG A 94 8.59 -9.42 -0.04
CA ARG A 94 9.35 -9.65 1.20
C ARG A 94 8.49 -9.54 2.48
N GLY A 95 7.17 -9.63 2.36
CA GLY A 95 6.23 -9.35 3.44
C GLY A 95 6.37 -7.93 3.97
N GLY A 96 6.20 -7.75 5.28
CA GLY A 96 6.29 -6.43 5.93
C GLY A 96 7.64 -5.74 5.74
N ALA A 97 8.73 -6.49 5.55
CA ALA A 97 10.06 -5.93 5.32
C ALA A 97 10.15 -5.05 4.06
N ALA A 98 9.26 -5.26 3.08
CA ALA A 98 9.20 -4.42 1.88
C ALA A 98 8.92 -2.94 2.21
N VAL A 99 8.11 -2.65 3.23
CA VAL A 99 7.81 -1.26 3.63
C VAL A 99 9.07 -0.53 4.09
N PHE A 100 9.95 -1.20 4.85
CA PHE A 100 11.22 -0.62 5.28
C PHE A 100 12.20 -0.42 4.12
N ASP A 101 12.22 -1.33 3.14
CA ASP A 101 13.04 -1.15 1.93
C ASP A 101 12.52 0.03 1.09
N ILE A 102 11.20 0.21 0.97
CA ILE A 102 10.58 1.35 0.30
C ILE A 102 10.93 2.66 1.01
N MET A 103 10.82 2.68 2.33
CA MET A 103 11.18 3.84 3.16
C MET A 103 12.66 4.18 3.01
N ARG A 104 13.57 3.19 3.04
CA ARG A 104 14.99 3.39 2.79
C ARG A 104 15.26 3.97 1.40
N ARG A 105 14.58 3.49 0.36
CA ARG A 105 14.73 4.03 -1.00
C ARG A 105 14.29 5.49 -1.10
N ALA A 106 13.17 5.85 -0.47
CA ALA A 106 12.72 7.23 -0.40
C ALA A 106 13.73 8.11 0.34
N TYR A 107 14.29 7.62 1.45
CA TYR A 107 15.36 8.28 2.19
C TYR A 107 16.60 8.51 1.33
N ASP A 108 17.11 7.45 0.68
CA ASP A 108 18.30 7.49 -0.17
C ASP A 108 18.12 8.44 -1.38
N ALA A 109 16.89 8.58 -1.86
CA ALA A 109 16.51 9.51 -2.93
C ALA A 109 16.36 10.97 -2.47
N GLY A 110 16.56 11.25 -1.17
CA GLY A 110 16.53 12.60 -0.62
C GLY A 110 15.13 13.14 -0.32
N GLN A 111 14.20 12.27 0.12
CA GLN A 111 12.89 12.72 0.58
C GLN A 111 13.05 13.83 1.64
N LYS A 112 12.33 14.94 1.43
CA LYS A 112 12.52 16.15 2.23
C LYS A 112 11.74 16.07 3.53
N ALA A 113 12.32 16.59 4.62
CA ALA A 113 11.56 16.91 5.82
C ALA A 113 10.35 17.79 5.48
N GLY A 114 9.21 17.56 6.13
CA GLY A 114 7.95 18.21 5.81
C GLY A 114 7.12 17.54 4.71
N SER A 115 7.66 16.50 4.05
CA SER A 115 6.90 15.79 3.00
C SER A 115 5.76 14.98 3.59
N ARG A 116 4.57 15.08 3.01
CA ARG A 116 3.42 14.25 3.42
C ARG A 116 3.63 12.82 2.97
N ALA A 117 3.59 11.91 3.92
CA ALA A 117 3.79 10.48 3.72
C ALA A 117 2.49 9.73 3.97
N VAL A 118 2.15 8.84 3.04
CA VAL A 118 1.10 7.84 3.24
C VAL A 118 1.72 6.45 3.15
N LEU A 119 1.39 5.58 4.09
CA LEU A 119 1.72 4.16 4.06
C LEU A 119 0.45 3.36 3.84
N TYR A 120 0.53 2.36 2.97
CA TYR A 120 -0.52 1.37 2.80
C TYR A 120 0.04 -0.04 2.86
N ALA A 121 -0.64 -0.94 3.57
CA ALA A 121 -0.38 -2.37 3.51
C ALA A 121 -1.65 -3.20 3.66
N ALA A 122 -1.71 -4.32 2.94
CA ALA A 122 -2.74 -5.34 3.11
C ALA A 122 -2.12 -6.63 3.65
N ALA A 123 -2.74 -7.21 4.67
CA ALA A 123 -2.27 -8.39 5.40
C ALA A 123 -3.38 -9.46 5.53
N PRO A 124 -3.05 -10.71 5.93
CA PRO A 124 -4.02 -11.78 6.17
C PRO A 124 -5.21 -11.42 7.08
N GLY A 125 -6.31 -12.18 6.95
CA GLY A 125 -7.63 -11.83 7.51
C GLY A 125 -8.45 -10.89 6.61
N LEU A 126 -7.81 -10.52 5.50
CA LEU A 126 -7.76 -9.20 4.87
C LEU A 126 -7.96 -8.02 5.82
N THR A 127 -6.85 -7.56 6.37
CA THR A 127 -6.73 -6.28 7.07
C THR A 127 -5.93 -5.33 6.21
N ALA A 128 -6.46 -4.14 5.97
CA ALA A 128 -5.69 -3.03 5.41
C ALA A 128 -5.27 -2.08 6.52
N THR A 129 -4.03 -1.62 6.44
CA THR A 129 -3.46 -0.60 7.30
C THR A 129 -3.09 0.57 6.41
N ALA A 130 -3.67 1.74 6.71
CA ALA A 130 -3.29 3.00 6.10
C ALA A 130 -2.83 3.95 7.22
N LEU A 131 -1.72 4.64 7.00
CA LEU A 131 -1.18 5.65 7.91
C LEU A 131 -0.87 6.90 7.10
N GLU A 132 -1.14 8.06 7.67
CA GLU A 132 -0.72 9.35 7.15
C GLU A 132 0.15 10.04 8.20
N GLY A 133 1.18 10.74 7.72
CA GLY A 133 2.09 11.48 8.56
C GLY A 133 3.02 12.35 7.75
N GLU A 134 4.05 12.84 8.41
CA GLU A 134 5.04 13.75 7.82
C GLU A 134 6.43 13.12 7.92
N TRP A 135 7.21 13.29 6.85
CA TRP A 135 8.62 12.90 6.81
C TRP A 135 9.45 13.89 7.64
N LEU A 136 10.31 13.39 8.52
CA LEU A 136 11.14 14.19 9.44
C LEU A 136 12.58 14.37 8.94
#